data_AF-A0A6N7APV3-F1
#
_entry.id   AF-A0A6N7APV3-F1
#
_cell.length_a   1.000
_cell.length_b   1.000
_cell.length_c   1.000
_cell.angle_alpha   90.00
_cell.angle_beta   90.00
_cell.angle_gamma   90.00
#
_symmetry.space_group_name_H-M   'P 1'
#
loop_
_entity.id
_entity.type
_entity.pdbx_description
1 polymer ?
#
loop_
_entity_poly.entity_id
_entity_poly.type
_entity_poly.pdbx_seq_one_letter_code
_entity_poly.pdbx_strand_id
1 'polypeptide(L)'
;MENKSEIITDDVKKVLQDAFRQLRDTVVIEVYTKEGINDMFNDFTVGLIKTMSELTDKIQATYYKIGDEQSKKRNVFRSPTLLIAPDKYNIRYTGAPAGEEGRSIVMAIIMVSTGQGILTGDSKKRLQGLKEKREIKVFVSPTCPYCPQQVLDAVSVALEKKDLVSVEVIEIYENKDLAEKYAAMSVPKTFVGETLIAPGLKPEEVFVASVIEGKPVEYVMPVGREELREYDVVILGGGPAGLTAAMYAERSGLKSIVFEKANIGGQIAITPVVENYPGFAAIAGKTLVDLMAKQAMEYALVLQGVGVDDIKKLNGGFEITTLRGTYKAKAIIIATGAGSKKLNARGEEKLAGRGISYCATCDGYLFKDGKNVIVVGGGNSALTDALYLDSLGAHVTIVHRKDAFRAEERLQQAVFQRNMPVLWNSAIKEISGGMVVEKIKIEDIKTGQTKDIKADAVFIAIGYEPYNDIAKRLGLALDEEGYIKVDGKMRTSMPLVYAAGDITGGVKQIVTAVSQGAAAALTAFEDIANPYWKR
;
A
#
# COMPACT_ATOMS: atom_id res chain seq x y z
N MET A 1 -32.36 -23.15 16.72
CA MET A 1 -32.01 -22.55 15.42
C MET A 1 -31.96 -21.06 15.64
N GLU A 2 -30.86 -20.59 16.22
CA GLU A 2 -30.66 -19.16 16.51
C GLU A 2 -30.07 -18.48 15.26
N ASN A 3 -30.60 -17.28 15.02
CA ASN A 3 -30.37 -16.43 13.87
C ASN A 3 -28.86 -16.11 13.74
N LYS A 4 -28.14 -16.78 12.82
CA LYS A 4 -26.78 -16.38 12.43
C LYS A 4 -26.90 -14.96 11.89
N SER A 5 -26.42 -13.98 12.64
CA SER A 5 -26.33 -12.57 12.22
C SER A 5 -25.84 -12.49 10.78
N GLU A 6 -26.55 -11.78 9.91
CA GLU A 6 -26.15 -11.64 8.51
C GLU A 6 -24.69 -11.18 8.43
N ILE A 7 -23.85 -12.05 7.86
CA ILE A 7 -22.40 -11.84 7.71
C ILE A 7 -22.12 -10.60 6.84
N ILE A 8 -23.09 -10.19 6.02
CA ILE A 8 -23.03 -9.05 5.11
C ILE A 8 -24.17 -8.09 5.43
N THR A 9 -23.82 -6.86 5.78
CA THR A 9 -24.79 -5.80 6.08
C THR A 9 -25.55 -5.33 4.84
N ASP A 10 -26.74 -4.76 5.03
CA ASP A 10 -27.56 -4.26 3.92
C ASP A 10 -26.87 -3.16 3.10
N ASP A 11 -26.02 -2.34 3.72
CA ASP A 11 -25.24 -1.33 3.01
C ASP A 11 -24.21 -1.97 2.07
N VAL A 12 -23.55 -3.06 2.50
CA VAL A 12 -22.65 -3.82 1.63
C VAL A 12 -23.44 -4.49 0.51
N LYS A 13 -24.63 -5.03 0.78
CA LYS A 13 -25.49 -5.60 -0.28
C LYS A 13 -25.84 -4.56 -1.35
N LYS A 14 -26.17 -3.32 -0.98
CA LYS A 14 -26.44 -2.23 -1.95
C LYS A 14 -25.22 -1.93 -2.83
N VAL A 15 -24.04 -1.82 -2.22
CA VAL A 15 -22.78 -1.60 -2.96
C VAL A 15 -22.52 -2.75 -3.95
N LEU A 16 -22.74 -3.99 -3.53
CA LEU A 16 -22.60 -5.16 -4.41
C LEU A 16 -23.63 -5.16 -5.55
N GLN A 17 -24.89 -4.84 -5.27
CA GLN A 17 -25.93 -4.72 -6.30
C GLN A 17 -25.57 -3.69 -7.37
N ASP A 18 -25.10 -2.51 -6.96
CA ASP A 18 -24.68 -1.46 -7.89
C ASP A 18 -23.47 -1.91 -8.73
N ALA A 19 -22.49 -2.59 -8.11
CA ALA A 19 -21.34 -3.15 -8.81
C ALA A 19 -21.77 -4.21 -9.85
N PHE A 20 -22.70 -5.09 -9.49
CA PHE A 20 -23.14 -6.20 -10.33
C PHE A 20 -24.03 -5.79 -11.53
N ARG A 21 -24.49 -4.54 -11.59
CA ARG A 21 -25.15 -4.00 -12.81
C ARG A 21 -24.24 -4.03 -14.04
N GLN A 22 -22.94 -4.13 -13.84
CA GLN A 22 -21.93 -4.16 -14.92
C GLN A 22 -21.71 -5.58 -15.49
N LEU A 23 -22.25 -6.63 -14.85
CA LEU A 23 -22.10 -8.01 -15.31
C LEU A 23 -22.76 -8.21 -16.68
N ARG A 24 -22.08 -8.95 -17.57
CA ARG A 24 -22.55 -9.25 -18.93
C ARG A 24 -22.85 -10.73 -19.08
N ASP A 25 -21.83 -11.56 -18.90
CA ASP A 25 -21.96 -13.02 -18.98
C ASP A 25 -22.18 -13.62 -17.58
N THR A 26 -22.84 -14.77 -17.53
CA THR A 26 -22.99 -15.53 -16.29
C THR A 26 -21.65 -16.10 -15.84
N VAL A 27 -21.36 -15.95 -14.54
CA VAL A 27 -20.15 -16.47 -13.89
C VAL A 27 -20.53 -17.60 -12.95
N VAL A 28 -20.01 -18.79 -13.24
CA VAL A 28 -20.12 -19.95 -12.35
C VAL A 28 -19.03 -19.87 -11.29
N ILE A 29 -19.41 -20.02 -10.03
CA ILE A 29 -18.51 -20.09 -8.88
C ILE A 29 -18.70 -21.45 -8.22
N GLU A 30 -17.61 -22.21 -8.07
CA GLU A 30 -17.60 -23.45 -7.30
C GLU A 30 -16.93 -23.18 -5.94
N VAL A 31 -17.63 -23.49 -4.86
CA VAL A 31 -17.15 -23.32 -3.48
C VAL A 31 -16.89 -24.70 -2.87
N TYR A 32 -15.71 -24.88 -2.28
CA TYR A 32 -15.28 -26.13 -1.68
C TYR A 32 -14.99 -25.92 -0.20
N THR A 33 -15.64 -26.72 0.66
CA THR A 33 -15.44 -26.65 2.11
C THR A 33 -15.24 -28.03 2.73
N LYS A 34 -14.68 -28.07 3.94
CA LYS A 34 -14.54 -29.28 4.76
C LYS A 34 -14.82 -28.97 6.21
N GLU A 35 -15.82 -29.64 6.75
CA GLU A 35 -16.20 -29.56 8.16
C GLU A 35 -15.03 -29.96 9.08
N GLY A 36 -14.85 -29.21 10.17
CA GLY A 36 -13.76 -29.37 11.13
C GLY A 36 -12.44 -28.73 10.68
N ILE A 37 -12.41 -28.06 9.52
CA ILE A 37 -11.25 -27.32 9.02
C ILE A 37 -11.68 -25.91 8.63
N ASN A 38 -11.16 -24.90 9.33
CA ASN A 38 -11.45 -23.49 9.04
C ASN A 38 -12.96 -23.16 9.05
N ASP A 39 -13.75 -23.76 9.94
CA ASP A 39 -15.23 -23.68 9.89
C ASP A 39 -15.78 -22.25 9.87
N MET A 40 -15.20 -21.33 10.63
CA MET A 40 -15.60 -19.92 10.60
C MET A 40 -15.39 -19.29 9.21
N PHE A 41 -14.29 -19.63 8.54
CA PHE A 41 -13.97 -19.13 7.20
C PHE A 41 -14.79 -19.83 6.12
N ASN A 42 -15.11 -21.11 6.31
CA ASN A 42 -16.06 -21.83 5.47
C ASN A 42 -17.43 -21.16 5.51
N ASP A 43 -17.95 -20.90 6.72
CA ASP A 43 -19.24 -20.23 6.94
C ASP A 43 -19.25 -18.82 6.32
N PHE A 44 -18.19 -18.04 6.53
CA PHE A 44 -18.03 -16.73 5.90
C PHE A 44 -18.05 -16.82 4.38
N THR A 45 -17.25 -17.72 3.80
CA THR A 45 -17.11 -17.87 2.35
C THR A 45 -18.41 -18.31 1.71
N VAL A 46 -19.08 -19.30 2.29
CA VAL A 46 -20.40 -19.76 1.82
C VAL A 46 -21.42 -18.64 1.94
N GLY A 47 -21.46 -17.93 3.07
CA GLY A 47 -22.37 -16.79 3.28
C GLY A 47 -22.16 -15.67 2.26
N LEU A 48 -20.90 -15.32 1.98
CA LEU A 48 -20.52 -14.30 1.00
C LEU A 48 -20.98 -14.66 -0.41
N ILE A 49 -20.60 -15.84 -0.90
CA ILE A 49 -20.92 -16.27 -2.26
C ILE A 49 -22.43 -16.50 -2.43
N LYS A 50 -23.10 -17.04 -1.40
CA LYS A 50 -24.55 -17.19 -1.40
C LYS A 50 -25.25 -15.84 -1.53
N THR A 51 -24.85 -14.87 -0.71
CA THR A 51 -25.37 -13.51 -0.78
C THR A 51 -25.17 -12.94 -2.19
N MET A 52 -23.96 -13.02 -2.76
CA MET A 52 -23.70 -12.53 -4.12
C MET A 52 -24.60 -13.18 -5.19
N SER A 53 -24.80 -14.50 -5.12
CA SER A 53 -25.69 -15.24 -6.03
C SER A 53 -27.18 -14.91 -5.88
N GLU A 54 -27.61 -14.45 -4.69
CA GLU A 54 -28.99 -14.00 -4.46
C GLU A 54 -29.22 -12.57 -4.95
N LEU A 55 -28.17 -11.75 -5.08
CA LEU A 55 -28.27 -10.37 -5.57
C LEU A 55 -28.38 -10.27 -7.10
N THR A 56 -28.01 -11.31 -7.85
CA THR A 56 -28.05 -11.32 -9.33
C THR A 56 -28.09 -12.74 -9.91
N ASP A 57 -28.86 -12.93 -10.98
CA ASP A 57 -28.92 -14.17 -11.78
C ASP A 57 -27.64 -14.44 -12.59
N LYS A 58 -26.75 -13.45 -12.71
CA LYS A 58 -25.46 -13.55 -13.41
C LYS A 58 -24.38 -14.24 -12.58
N ILE A 59 -24.61 -14.54 -11.31
CA ILE A 59 -23.68 -15.30 -10.48
C ILE A 59 -24.35 -16.61 -10.08
N GLN A 60 -23.79 -17.73 -10.54
CA GLN A 60 -24.29 -19.06 -10.21
C GLN A 60 -23.30 -19.78 -9.30
N ALA A 61 -23.71 -20.06 -8.07
CA ALA A 61 -22.86 -20.70 -7.07
C ALA A 61 -23.21 -22.19 -6.90
N THR A 62 -22.19 -23.03 -6.83
CA THR A 62 -22.31 -24.45 -6.49
C THR A 62 -21.38 -24.78 -5.33
N TYR A 63 -21.80 -25.70 -4.46
CA TYR A 63 -21.12 -25.98 -3.20
C TYR A 63 -20.78 -27.47 -3.11
N TYR A 64 -19.52 -27.77 -2.88
CA TYR A 64 -18.97 -29.12 -2.85
C TYR A 64 -18.18 -29.37 -1.56
N LYS A 65 -18.07 -30.63 -1.15
CA LYS A 65 -17.17 -31.01 -0.05
C LYS A 65 -15.81 -31.40 -0.60
N ILE A 66 -14.76 -31.05 0.13
CA ILE A 66 -13.40 -31.51 -0.20
C ILE A 66 -13.32 -33.02 -0.01
N GLY A 67 -12.83 -33.71 -1.04
CA GLY A 67 -12.74 -35.17 -1.10
C GLY A 67 -13.77 -35.83 -2.01
N ASP A 68 -14.83 -35.11 -2.38
CA ASP A 68 -15.82 -35.57 -3.36
C ASP A 68 -15.21 -35.66 -4.77
N GLU A 69 -15.91 -36.32 -5.70
CA GLU A 69 -15.43 -36.50 -7.08
C GLU A 69 -15.12 -35.18 -7.79
N GLN A 70 -15.96 -34.16 -7.60
CA GLN A 70 -15.73 -32.85 -8.20
C GLN A 70 -14.48 -32.16 -7.62
N SER A 71 -14.26 -32.27 -6.31
CA SER A 71 -13.05 -31.74 -5.64
C SER A 71 -11.78 -32.40 -6.19
N LYS A 72 -11.80 -33.72 -6.40
CA LYS A 72 -10.70 -34.46 -7.04
C LYS A 72 -10.49 -34.02 -8.49
N LYS A 73 -11.57 -33.92 -9.28
CA LYS A 73 -11.53 -33.47 -10.69
C LYS A 73 -10.89 -32.09 -10.83
N ARG A 74 -11.19 -31.17 -9.92
CA ARG A 74 -10.66 -29.80 -9.92
C ARG A 74 -9.31 -29.64 -9.21
N ASN A 75 -8.74 -30.72 -8.67
CA ASN A 75 -7.52 -30.67 -7.83
C ASN A 75 -7.65 -29.64 -6.69
N VAL A 76 -8.77 -29.71 -5.95
CA VAL A 76 -9.05 -28.84 -4.80
C VAL A 76 -8.98 -29.65 -3.51
N PHE A 77 -8.02 -29.34 -2.65
CA PHE A 77 -7.74 -30.09 -1.42
C PHE A 77 -7.72 -29.24 -0.14
N ARG A 78 -7.96 -27.92 -0.24
CA ARG A 78 -7.87 -26.95 0.87
C ARG A 78 -9.21 -26.27 1.12
N SER A 79 -9.48 -25.94 2.39
CA SER A 79 -10.75 -25.38 2.84
C SER A 79 -10.57 -24.00 3.45
N PRO A 80 -11.41 -23.00 3.10
CA PRO A 80 -12.27 -22.99 1.92
C PRO A 80 -11.44 -22.80 0.63
N THR A 81 -11.98 -23.23 -0.51
CA THR A 81 -11.44 -22.88 -1.84
C THR A 81 -12.58 -22.45 -2.77
N LEU A 82 -12.34 -21.42 -3.57
CA LEU A 82 -13.26 -20.91 -4.58
C LEU A 82 -12.61 -21.04 -5.96
N LEU A 83 -13.40 -21.44 -6.96
CA LEU A 83 -13.00 -21.37 -8.36
C LEU A 83 -13.96 -20.45 -9.12
N ILE A 84 -13.42 -19.55 -9.94
CA ILE A 84 -14.20 -18.58 -10.71
C ILE A 84 -14.19 -18.98 -12.19
N ALA A 85 -15.37 -19.26 -12.74
CA ALA A 85 -15.59 -19.79 -14.08
C ALA A 85 -14.61 -20.93 -14.45
N PRO A 86 -14.56 -22.02 -13.67
CA PRO A 86 -13.50 -23.03 -13.75
C PRO A 86 -13.45 -23.84 -15.05
N ASP A 87 -14.47 -23.74 -15.90
CA ASP A 87 -14.48 -24.34 -17.24
C ASP A 87 -13.90 -23.40 -18.33
N LYS A 88 -13.68 -22.13 -17.99
CA LYS A 88 -13.16 -21.10 -18.91
C LYS A 88 -11.78 -20.58 -18.49
N TYR A 89 -11.54 -20.46 -17.19
CA TYR A 89 -10.30 -19.91 -16.62
C TYR A 89 -9.80 -20.79 -15.47
N ASN A 90 -8.50 -20.71 -15.19
CA ASN A 90 -7.90 -21.33 -14.01
C ASN A 90 -7.61 -20.27 -12.95
N ILE A 91 -8.69 -19.71 -12.38
CA ILE A 91 -8.65 -18.68 -11.33
C ILE A 91 -9.22 -19.27 -10.04
N ARG A 92 -8.39 -19.25 -9.00
CA ARG A 92 -8.62 -19.90 -7.71
C ARG A 92 -8.35 -18.95 -6.57
N TYR A 93 -9.20 -18.97 -5.55
CA TYR A 93 -8.90 -18.42 -4.22
C TYR A 93 -8.82 -19.58 -3.22
N THR A 94 -7.69 -19.71 -2.56
CA THR A 94 -7.39 -20.69 -1.52
C THR A 94 -7.37 -19.97 -0.18
N GLY A 95 -8.41 -20.15 0.64
CA GLY A 95 -8.75 -19.29 1.78
C GLY A 95 -9.95 -18.38 1.51
N ALA A 96 -10.51 -17.80 2.56
CA ALA A 96 -11.65 -16.91 2.48
C ALA A 96 -11.24 -15.53 1.91
N PRO A 97 -11.97 -14.99 0.92
CA PRO A 97 -11.72 -13.66 0.37
C PRO A 97 -12.31 -12.57 1.31
N ALA A 98 -11.81 -12.52 2.55
CA ALA A 98 -12.25 -11.60 3.58
C ALA A 98 -11.43 -10.29 3.54
N GLY A 99 -11.97 -9.24 4.17
CA GLY A 99 -11.30 -7.94 4.28
C GLY A 99 -11.05 -7.29 2.91
N GLU A 100 -9.82 -6.86 2.65
CA GLU A 100 -9.42 -6.23 1.39
C GLU A 100 -9.62 -7.17 0.18
N GLU A 101 -9.50 -8.49 0.35
CA GLU A 101 -9.73 -9.45 -0.74
C GLU A 101 -11.21 -9.63 -1.11
N GLY A 102 -12.13 -9.16 -0.26
CA GLY A 102 -13.54 -9.04 -0.62
C GLY A 102 -13.73 -8.12 -1.83
N ARG A 103 -12.89 -7.08 -1.98
CA ARG A 103 -12.89 -6.20 -3.15
C ARG A 103 -12.31 -6.91 -4.37
N SER A 104 -11.23 -7.67 -4.20
CA SER A 104 -10.56 -8.35 -5.31
C SER A 104 -11.47 -9.40 -5.94
N ILE A 105 -12.20 -10.18 -5.14
CA ILE A 105 -13.13 -11.20 -5.67
C ILE A 105 -14.31 -10.60 -6.42
N VAL A 106 -14.91 -9.51 -5.91
CA VAL A 106 -16.00 -8.80 -6.60
C VAL A 106 -15.53 -8.31 -7.96
N MET A 107 -14.36 -7.69 -8.01
CA MET A 107 -13.78 -7.19 -9.26
C MET A 107 -13.36 -8.33 -10.19
N ALA A 108 -12.82 -9.44 -9.68
CA ALA A 108 -12.49 -10.61 -10.48
C ALA A 108 -13.74 -11.22 -11.14
N ILE A 109 -14.86 -11.31 -10.42
CA ILE A 109 -16.15 -11.75 -10.99
C ILE A 109 -16.60 -10.81 -12.11
N ILE A 110 -16.52 -9.49 -11.91
CA ILE A 110 -16.88 -8.49 -12.93
C ILE A 110 -15.99 -8.62 -14.16
N MET A 111 -14.67 -8.75 -13.97
CA MET A 111 -13.72 -8.92 -15.07
C MET A 111 -14.01 -10.20 -15.85
N VAL A 112 -14.22 -11.32 -15.16
CA VAL A 112 -14.55 -12.61 -15.79
C VAL A 112 -15.87 -12.55 -16.56
N SER A 113 -16.89 -11.89 -15.99
CA SER A 113 -18.20 -11.69 -16.62
C SER A 113 -18.15 -10.79 -17.84
N THR A 114 -17.32 -9.75 -17.82
CA THR A 114 -17.21 -8.78 -18.92
C THR A 114 -16.18 -9.19 -19.97
N GLY A 115 -15.27 -10.10 -19.62
CA GLY A 115 -14.08 -10.43 -20.41
C GLY A 115 -13.06 -9.29 -20.45
N GLN A 116 -13.18 -8.27 -19.60
CA GLN A 116 -12.33 -7.09 -19.60
C GLN A 116 -11.51 -7.02 -18.32
N GLY A 117 -10.20 -7.26 -18.45
CA GLY A 117 -9.23 -7.00 -17.39
C GLY A 117 -8.82 -5.54 -17.31
N ILE A 118 -7.93 -5.23 -16.36
CA ILE A 118 -7.45 -3.85 -16.11
C ILE A 118 -6.13 -3.52 -16.82
N LEU A 119 -5.52 -4.48 -17.53
CA LEU A 119 -4.23 -4.26 -18.20
C LEU A 119 -4.29 -3.10 -19.22
N THR A 120 -3.27 -2.25 -19.16
CA THR A 120 -2.98 -1.21 -20.14
C THR A 120 -2.70 -1.80 -21.53
N GLY A 121 -2.85 -0.96 -22.57
CA GLY A 121 -2.54 -1.37 -23.95
C GLY A 121 -1.10 -1.84 -24.14
N ASP A 122 -0.15 -1.26 -23.42
CA ASP A 122 1.27 -1.63 -23.46
C ASP A 122 1.53 -2.99 -22.83
N SER A 123 0.96 -3.23 -21.64
CA SER A 123 1.00 -4.54 -20.99
C SER A 123 0.39 -5.64 -21.85
N LYS A 124 -0.77 -5.38 -22.47
CA LYS A 124 -1.41 -6.35 -23.38
C LYS A 124 -0.51 -6.69 -24.57
N LYS A 125 0.13 -5.69 -25.19
CA LYS A 125 1.10 -5.92 -26.29
C LYS A 125 2.28 -6.76 -25.83
N ARG A 126 2.88 -6.46 -24.67
CA ARG A 126 4.01 -7.24 -24.12
C ARG A 126 3.61 -8.69 -23.87
N LEU A 127 2.43 -8.88 -23.30
CA LEU A 127 1.91 -10.19 -22.95
C LEU A 127 1.73 -11.09 -24.19
N GLN A 128 1.59 -10.54 -25.40
CA GLN A 128 1.60 -11.34 -26.64
C GLN A 128 2.84 -12.23 -26.75
N GLY A 129 3.98 -11.78 -26.23
CA GLY A 129 5.25 -12.54 -26.21
C GLY A 129 5.26 -13.75 -25.28
N LEU A 130 4.30 -13.91 -24.37
CA LEU A 130 4.21 -15.08 -23.50
C LEU A 130 3.82 -16.33 -24.30
N LYS A 131 4.71 -17.33 -24.30
CA LYS A 131 4.55 -18.62 -24.99
C LYS A 131 4.46 -19.83 -24.04
N GLU A 132 5.02 -19.69 -22.84
CA GLU A 132 5.09 -20.76 -21.86
C GLU A 132 3.98 -20.64 -20.83
N LYS A 133 3.67 -21.76 -20.16
CA LYS A 133 2.71 -21.76 -19.06
C LYS A 133 3.26 -20.99 -17.85
N ARG A 134 2.37 -20.31 -17.13
CA ARG A 134 2.68 -19.56 -15.90
C ARG A 134 1.66 -19.91 -14.84
N GLU A 135 2.15 -20.48 -13.74
CA GLU A 135 1.35 -20.74 -12.54
C GLU A 135 1.59 -19.62 -11.53
N ILE A 136 0.75 -18.59 -11.58
CA ILE A 136 0.88 -17.43 -10.71
C ILE A 136 0.26 -17.75 -9.36
N LYS A 137 1.02 -17.56 -8.27
CA LYS A 137 0.55 -17.65 -6.89
C LYS A 137 0.70 -16.30 -6.23
N VAL A 138 -0.41 -15.67 -5.84
CA VAL A 138 -0.41 -14.38 -5.15
C VAL A 138 -0.79 -14.62 -3.69
N PHE A 139 0.18 -14.46 -2.78
CA PHE A 139 -0.03 -14.53 -1.35
C PHE A 139 -0.59 -13.20 -0.85
N VAL A 140 -1.68 -13.25 -0.10
CA VAL A 140 -2.47 -12.09 0.33
C VAL A 140 -2.90 -12.20 1.78
N SER A 141 -3.37 -11.10 2.37
CA SER A 141 -4.01 -11.09 3.69
C SER A 141 -5.21 -10.15 3.71
N PRO A 142 -6.22 -10.39 4.58
CA PRO A 142 -7.40 -9.55 4.71
C PRO A 142 -7.16 -8.06 4.99
N THR A 143 -5.97 -7.65 5.41
CA THR A 143 -5.67 -6.25 5.75
C THR A 143 -4.67 -5.59 4.85
N CYS A 144 -4.13 -6.31 3.88
CA CYS A 144 -3.15 -5.79 2.96
C CYS A 144 -3.83 -4.89 1.92
N PRO A 145 -3.62 -3.55 1.94
CA PRO A 145 -4.30 -2.64 1.01
C PRO A 145 -3.67 -2.65 -0.39
N TYR A 146 -2.57 -3.39 -0.58
CA TYR A 146 -1.87 -3.53 -1.85
C TYR A 146 -2.19 -4.86 -2.56
N CYS A 147 -2.71 -5.83 -1.82
CA CYS A 147 -2.97 -7.17 -2.31
C CYS A 147 -4.06 -7.22 -3.37
N PRO A 148 -5.19 -6.48 -3.24
CA PRO A 148 -6.23 -6.49 -4.26
C PRO A 148 -5.71 -6.09 -5.63
N GLN A 149 -4.92 -5.01 -5.73
CA GLN A 149 -4.37 -4.57 -7.01
C GLN A 149 -3.49 -5.66 -7.64
N GLN A 150 -2.61 -6.27 -6.86
CA GLN A 150 -1.72 -7.33 -7.36
C GLN A 150 -2.50 -8.56 -7.84
N VAL A 151 -3.59 -8.92 -7.15
CA VAL A 151 -4.51 -9.99 -7.55
C VAL A 151 -5.22 -9.63 -8.86
N LEU A 152 -5.71 -8.40 -9.01
CA LEU A 152 -6.40 -7.96 -10.22
C LEU A 152 -5.46 -7.91 -11.43
N ASP A 153 -4.20 -7.54 -11.25
CA ASP A 153 -3.19 -7.63 -12.31
C ASP A 153 -2.99 -9.09 -12.75
N ALA A 154 -2.84 -10.02 -11.79
CA ALA A 154 -2.69 -11.45 -12.06
C ALA A 154 -3.93 -12.05 -12.77
N VAL A 155 -5.12 -11.74 -12.27
CA VAL A 155 -6.40 -12.14 -12.88
C VAL A 155 -6.50 -11.58 -14.30
N SER A 156 -6.15 -10.32 -14.53
CA SER A 156 -6.18 -9.73 -15.87
C SER A 156 -5.24 -10.46 -16.84
N VAL A 157 -4.06 -10.87 -16.38
CA VAL A 157 -3.14 -11.68 -17.20
C VAL A 157 -3.76 -13.04 -17.55
N ALA A 158 -4.46 -13.68 -16.61
CA ALA A 158 -5.19 -14.92 -16.87
C ALA A 158 -6.36 -14.75 -17.85
N LEU A 159 -7.06 -13.61 -17.82
CA LEU A 159 -8.11 -13.31 -18.80
C LEU A 159 -7.54 -13.21 -20.22
N GLU A 160 -6.42 -12.52 -20.39
CA GLU A 160 -5.77 -12.33 -21.69
C GLU A 160 -5.07 -13.60 -22.21
N LYS A 161 -4.60 -14.49 -21.32
CA LYS A 161 -3.82 -15.70 -21.65
C LYS A 161 -4.37 -16.97 -20.99
N LYS A 162 -5.69 -17.18 -21.08
CA LYS A 162 -6.44 -18.26 -20.41
C LYS A 162 -5.86 -19.68 -20.56
N ASP A 163 -5.23 -19.98 -21.70
CA ASP A 163 -4.69 -21.33 -21.98
C ASP A 163 -3.27 -21.54 -21.41
N LEU A 164 -2.58 -20.45 -21.07
CA LEU A 164 -1.20 -20.46 -20.58
C LEU A 164 -1.09 -20.09 -19.11
N VAL A 165 -2.03 -19.32 -18.56
CA VAL A 165 -1.89 -18.71 -17.25
C VAL A 165 -2.94 -19.25 -16.28
N SER A 166 -2.48 -19.71 -15.12
CA SER A 166 -3.31 -19.96 -13.95
C SER A 166 -2.98 -18.98 -12.83
N VAL A 167 -3.98 -18.68 -12.01
CA VAL A 167 -3.86 -17.77 -10.86
C VAL A 167 -4.45 -18.46 -9.64
N GLU A 168 -3.63 -18.58 -8.60
CA GLU A 168 -4.04 -18.98 -7.26
C GLU A 168 -3.77 -17.84 -6.29
N VAL A 169 -4.83 -17.27 -5.72
CA VAL A 169 -4.79 -16.30 -4.64
C VAL A 169 -4.81 -17.06 -3.33
N ILE A 170 -3.80 -16.87 -2.47
CA ILE A 170 -3.58 -17.68 -1.27
C ILE A 170 -3.64 -16.77 -0.05
N GLU A 171 -4.65 -16.97 0.79
CA GLU A 171 -4.77 -16.28 2.08
C GLU A 171 -3.81 -16.92 3.10
N ILE A 172 -2.92 -16.11 3.68
CA ILE A 172 -1.78 -16.60 4.48
C ILE A 172 -2.11 -17.04 5.90
N TYR A 173 -3.20 -16.56 6.50
CA TYR A 173 -3.58 -16.92 7.87
C TYR A 173 -4.27 -18.28 7.94
N GLU A 174 -5.04 -18.63 6.92
CA GLU A 174 -5.71 -19.92 6.77
C GLU A 174 -4.78 -21.00 6.21
N ASN A 175 -3.75 -20.58 5.45
CA ASN A 175 -2.79 -21.46 4.79
C ASN A 175 -1.35 -21.21 5.25
N LYS A 176 -1.14 -21.19 6.58
CA LYS A 176 0.16 -20.89 7.19
C LYS A 176 1.28 -21.78 6.69
N ASP A 177 0.99 -23.06 6.45
CA ASP A 177 1.96 -24.03 5.93
C ASP A 177 2.47 -23.66 4.53
N LEU A 178 1.59 -23.14 3.66
CA LEU A 178 2.00 -22.61 2.35
C LEU A 178 2.76 -21.30 2.50
N ALA A 179 2.29 -20.40 3.37
CA ALA A 179 2.96 -19.14 3.62
C ALA A 179 4.39 -19.37 4.13
N GLU A 180 4.59 -20.33 5.04
CA GLU A 180 5.90 -20.74 5.53
C GLU A 180 6.76 -21.38 4.42
N LYS A 181 6.19 -22.32 3.63
CA LYS A 181 6.91 -22.96 2.52
C LYS A 181 7.49 -21.94 1.55
N TYR A 182 6.72 -20.89 1.23
CA TYR A 182 7.13 -19.85 0.28
C TYR A 182 7.81 -18.64 0.94
N ALA A 183 8.06 -18.68 2.26
CA ALA A 183 8.53 -17.53 3.04
C ALA A 183 7.69 -16.26 2.79
N ALA A 184 6.37 -16.42 2.66
CA ALA A 184 5.40 -15.42 2.26
C ALA A 184 4.62 -14.79 3.43
N MET A 185 5.29 -14.55 4.55
CA MET A 185 4.69 -13.93 5.76
C MET A 185 4.46 -12.42 5.62
N SER A 186 5.01 -11.79 4.57
CA SER A 186 4.71 -10.41 4.18
C SER A 186 4.09 -10.40 2.78
N VAL A 187 3.10 -9.55 2.56
CA VAL A 187 2.22 -9.60 1.37
C VAL A 187 1.97 -8.20 0.77
N PRO A 188 1.63 -8.10 -0.53
CA PRO A 188 1.48 -9.20 -1.47
C PRO A 188 2.83 -9.78 -1.87
N LYS A 189 2.89 -11.10 -2.04
CA LYS A 189 4.04 -11.76 -2.66
C LYS A 189 3.56 -12.63 -3.79
N THR A 190 4.16 -12.45 -4.97
CA THR A 190 3.76 -13.19 -6.16
C THR A 190 4.88 -14.09 -6.65
N PHE A 191 4.52 -15.34 -6.92
CA PHE A 191 5.40 -16.37 -7.46
C PHE A 191 4.90 -16.86 -8.81
N VAL A 192 5.82 -17.30 -9.66
CA VAL A 192 5.53 -18.13 -10.84
C VAL A 192 6.16 -19.50 -10.58
N GLY A 193 5.34 -20.54 -10.48
CA GLY A 193 5.81 -21.84 -9.99
C GLY A 193 6.29 -21.72 -8.54
N GLU A 194 7.60 -21.90 -8.32
CA GLU A 194 8.29 -21.68 -7.03
C GLU A 194 9.20 -20.42 -7.03
N THR A 195 9.30 -19.71 -8.15
CA THR A 195 10.16 -18.53 -8.28
C THR A 195 9.43 -17.28 -7.83
N LEU A 196 9.99 -16.56 -6.83
CA LEU A 196 9.47 -15.25 -6.43
C LEU A 196 9.67 -14.27 -7.59
N ILE A 197 8.59 -13.68 -8.09
CA ILE A 197 8.65 -12.66 -9.17
C ILE A 197 8.36 -11.25 -8.66
N ALA A 198 7.58 -11.12 -7.57
CA ALA A 198 7.24 -9.82 -6.99
C ALA A 198 7.19 -9.90 -5.45
N PRO A 199 8.13 -9.26 -4.72
CA PRO A 199 8.14 -9.24 -3.25
C PRO A 199 7.12 -8.27 -2.61
N GLY A 200 6.27 -7.64 -3.43
CA GLY A 200 5.34 -6.56 -3.08
C GLY A 200 4.54 -6.18 -4.32
N LEU A 201 3.61 -5.23 -4.19
CA LEU A 201 2.90 -4.68 -5.36
C LEU A 201 3.91 -4.06 -6.32
N LYS A 202 3.83 -4.44 -7.59
CA LYS A 202 4.62 -3.87 -8.67
C LYS A 202 3.74 -3.02 -9.59
N PRO A 203 4.33 -2.03 -10.30
CA PRO A 203 3.66 -1.43 -11.44
C PRO A 203 3.22 -2.52 -12.42
N GLU A 204 2.06 -2.33 -13.03
CA GLU A 204 1.41 -3.33 -13.89
C GLU A 204 2.36 -3.85 -14.99
N GLU A 205 3.08 -2.95 -15.67
CA GLU A 205 3.97 -3.32 -16.78
C GLU A 205 5.14 -4.19 -16.29
N VAL A 206 5.67 -3.84 -15.12
CA VAL A 206 6.77 -4.56 -14.45
C VAL A 206 6.30 -5.93 -13.99
N PHE A 207 5.10 -6.00 -13.44
CA PHE A 207 4.48 -7.26 -13.08
C PHE A 207 4.30 -8.16 -14.31
N VAL A 208 3.71 -7.65 -15.38
CA VAL A 208 3.48 -8.39 -16.63
C VAL A 208 4.79 -8.88 -17.24
N ALA A 209 5.83 -8.05 -17.28
CA ALA A 209 7.15 -8.50 -17.74
C ALA A 209 7.76 -9.57 -16.84
N SER A 210 7.60 -9.45 -15.51
CA SER A 210 8.07 -10.48 -14.57
C SER A 210 7.36 -11.81 -14.79
N VAL A 211 6.05 -11.78 -15.12
CA VAL A 211 5.29 -12.97 -15.49
C VAL A 211 5.80 -13.57 -16.81
N ILE A 212 6.06 -12.74 -17.82
CA ILE A 212 6.60 -13.21 -19.12
C ILE A 212 7.95 -13.91 -18.92
N GLU A 213 8.87 -13.28 -18.18
CA GLU A 213 10.22 -13.77 -17.94
C GLU A 213 10.27 -14.94 -16.93
N GLY A 214 9.23 -15.11 -16.11
CA GLY A 214 9.18 -16.12 -15.04
C GLY A 214 10.13 -15.84 -13.88
N LYS A 215 10.67 -14.62 -13.79
CA LYS A 215 11.62 -14.14 -12.76
C LYS A 215 11.36 -12.66 -12.50
N PRO A 216 11.88 -12.08 -11.39
CA PRO A 216 11.72 -10.66 -11.12
C PRO A 216 12.28 -9.81 -12.25
N VAL A 217 11.43 -8.96 -12.80
CA VAL A 217 11.82 -7.81 -13.61
C VAL A 217 11.66 -6.60 -12.72
N GLU A 218 12.70 -5.77 -12.63
CA GLU A 218 12.64 -4.58 -11.80
C GLU A 218 11.98 -3.39 -12.50
N TYR A 219 11.93 -3.41 -13.84
CA TYR A 219 11.45 -2.31 -14.66
C TYR A 219 11.18 -2.69 -16.10
N VAL A 220 10.28 -1.91 -16.69
CA VAL A 220 9.92 -1.98 -18.10
C VAL A 220 9.82 -0.56 -18.63
N MET A 221 10.47 -0.29 -19.76
CA MET A 221 10.31 1.00 -20.45
C MET A 221 8.87 1.10 -20.99
N PRO A 222 8.16 2.22 -20.81
CA PRO A 222 6.88 2.43 -21.48
C PRO A 222 7.08 2.40 -23.00
N VAL A 223 6.15 1.78 -23.73
CA VAL A 223 6.28 1.65 -25.19
C VAL A 223 6.15 3.05 -25.81
N GLY A 224 7.10 3.45 -26.65
CA GLY A 224 7.09 4.76 -27.31
C GLY A 224 7.59 5.95 -26.47
N ARG A 225 8.09 5.73 -25.25
CA ARG A 225 8.85 6.73 -24.47
C ARG A 225 10.34 6.39 -24.34
N GLU A 226 10.83 5.50 -25.20
CA GLU A 226 12.17 4.88 -25.14
C GLU A 226 13.34 5.88 -25.29
N GLU A 227 13.10 7.11 -25.75
CA GLU A 227 14.17 8.07 -26.11
C GLU A 227 14.19 9.37 -25.30
N LEU A 228 13.18 9.65 -24.47
CA LEU A 228 13.09 10.95 -23.78
C LEU A 228 13.93 10.97 -22.51
N ARG A 229 15.17 11.46 -22.66
CA ARG A 229 16.09 11.74 -21.56
C ARG A 229 16.11 13.21 -21.14
N GLU A 230 15.28 14.05 -21.75
CA GLU A 230 15.23 15.49 -21.46
C GLU A 230 13.81 15.93 -21.08
N TYR A 231 13.72 16.64 -19.96
CA TYR A 231 12.48 17.14 -19.35
C TYR A 231 12.63 18.62 -18.98
N ASP A 232 11.51 19.33 -18.84
CA ASP A 232 11.54 20.66 -18.25
C ASP A 232 11.68 20.56 -16.73
N VAL A 233 10.92 19.65 -16.11
CA VAL A 233 10.91 19.46 -14.66
C VAL A 233 11.05 17.99 -14.29
N VAL A 234 12.00 17.67 -13.42
CA VAL A 234 12.11 16.36 -12.76
C VAL A 234 11.62 16.46 -11.33
N ILE A 235 10.75 15.54 -10.93
CA ILE A 235 10.12 15.50 -9.61
C ILE A 235 10.59 14.25 -8.87
N LEU A 236 11.09 14.42 -7.65
CA LEU A 236 11.58 13.34 -6.81
C LEU A 236 10.54 13.03 -5.74
N GLY A 237 9.87 11.89 -5.86
CA GLY A 237 8.85 11.40 -4.93
C GLY A 237 7.45 11.36 -5.55
N GLY A 238 6.80 10.20 -5.44
CA GLY A 238 5.45 9.89 -5.91
C GLY A 238 4.41 9.92 -4.79
N GLY A 239 4.61 10.76 -3.77
CA GLY A 239 3.58 11.11 -2.78
C GLY A 239 2.66 12.25 -3.28
N PRO A 240 1.70 12.72 -2.47
CA PRO A 240 0.73 13.75 -2.88
C PRO A 240 1.37 15.02 -3.44
N ALA A 241 2.46 15.49 -2.84
CA ALA A 241 3.16 16.68 -3.31
C ALA A 241 3.72 16.49 -4.72
N GLY A 242 4.42 15.39 -4.97
CA GLY A 242 5.02 15.12 -6.27
C GLY A 242 4.01 14.78 -7.36
N LEU A 243 2.98 13.98 -7.04
CA LEU A 243 1.88 13.68 -7.97
C LEU A 243 1.13 14.96 -8.38
N THR A 244 0.86 15.84 -7.41
CA THR A 244 0.23 17.15 -7.69
C THR A 244 1.16 18.03 -8.52
N ALA A 245 2.45 18.10 -8.17
CA ALA A 245 3.42 18.90 -8.92
C ALA A 245 3.50 18.47 -10.39
N ALA A 246 3.49 17.17 -10.67
CA ALA A 246 3.55 16.63 -12.02
C ALA A 246 2.34 17.05 -12.85
N MET A 247 1.14 16.89 -12.28
CA MET A 247 -0.10 17.32 -12.92
C MET A 247 -0.08 18.83 -13.24
N TYR A 248 0.33 19.68 -12.29
CA TYR A 248 0.35 21.13 -12.51
C TYR A 248 1.44 21.57 -13.49
N ALA A 249 2.59 20.88 -13.52
CA ALA A 249 3.67 21.14 -14.47
C ALA A 249 3.19 20.88 -15.92
N GLU A 250 2.64 19.69 -16.19
CA GLU A 250 2.13 19.34 -17.53
C GLU A 250 0.99 20.26 -17.99
N ARG A 251 0.07 20.59 -17.08
CA ARG A 251 -1.03 21.52 -17.38
C ARG A 251 -0.55 22.96 -17.67
N SER A 252 0.64 23.32 -17.22
CA SER A 252 1.30 24.59 -17.53
C SER A 252 2.15 24.51 -18.81
N GLY A 253 2.17 23.36 -19.49
CA GLY A 253 2.96 23.13 -20.71
C GLY A 253 4.42 22.74 -20.45
N LEU A 254 4.78 22.38 -19.21
CA LEU A 254 6.11 21.85 -18.88
C LEU A 254 6.09 20.33 -18.97
N LYS A 255 7.03 19.76 -19.72
CA LYS A 255 7.22 18.32 -19.76
C LYS A 255 7.86 17.83 -18.48
N SER A 256 7.21 16.89 -17.79
CA SER A 256 7.60 16.45 -16.46
C SER A 256 7.72 14.92 -16.32
N ILE A 257 8.47 14.50 -15.31
CA ILE A 257 8.60 13.11 -14.91
C ILE A 257 8.72 13.02 -13.39
N VAL A 258 8.09 12.01 -12.80
CA VAL A 258 8.19 11.68 -11.38
C VAL A 258 9.02 10.42 -11.21
N PHE A 259 10.01 10.46 -10.33
CA PHE A 259 10.76 9.30 -9.86
C PHE A 259 10.32 8.95 -8.44
N GLU A 260 9.77 7.75 -8.24
CA GLU A 260 9.40 7.21 -6.94
C GLU A 260 10.25 5.97 -6.64
N LYS A 261 11.01 6.01 -5.55
CA LYS A 261 11.95 4.94 -5.17
C LYS A 261 11.24 3.65 -4.72
N ALA A 262 10.11 3.78 -4.07
CA ALA A 262 9.33 2.68 -3.49
C ALA A 262 8.00 2.52 -4.26
N ASN A 263 6.89 2.39 -3.54
CA ASN A 263 5.55 2.36 -4.11
C ASN A 263 4.96 3.77 -4.17
N ILE A 264 4.13 4.02 -5.18
CA ILE A 264 3.43 5.29 -5.30
C ILE A 264 2.52 5.50 -4.09
N GLY A 265 2.52 6.74 -3.61
CA GLY A 265 1.58 7.26 -2.65
C GLY A 265 2.17 7.68 -1.31
N GLY A 266 3.45 7.40 -1.07
CA GLY A 266 4.16 7.83 0.13
C GLY A 266 3.50 7.30 1.41
N GLN A 267 3.58 8.08 2.49
CA GLN A 267 3.10 7.66 3.82
C GLN A 267 1.59 7.44 3.91
N ILE A 268 0.80 8.13 3.08
CA ILE A 268 -0.66 8.07 3.17
C ILE A 268 -1.18 6.72 2.69
N ALA A 269 -0.45 6.06 1.78
CA ALA A 269 -0.80 4.74 1.28
C ALA A 269 -0.93 3.68 2.39
N ILE A 270 -0.32 3.92 3.55
CA ILE A 270 -0.39 3.05 4.73
C ILE A 270 -1.20 3.63 5.90
N THR A 271 -1.93 4.73 5.67
CA THR A 271 -2.83 5.31 6.68
C THR A 271 -4.17 4.59 6.64
N PRO A 272 -4.69 4.06 7.77
CA PRO A 272 -5.93 3.27 7.77
C PRO A 272 -7.13 4.09 7.28
N VAL A 273 -7.28 5.30 7.81
CA VAL A 273 -8.39 6.19 7.48
C VAL A 273 -7.94 7.65 7.55
N VAL A 274 -8.40 8.44 6.60
CA VAL A 274 -8.20 9.89 6.51
C VAL A 274 -9.56 10.57 6.66
N GLU A 275 -9.70 11.39 7.69
CA GLU A 275 -10.94 12.13 8.00
C GLU A 275 -10.78 13.66 7.82
N ASN A 276 -9.58 14.12 7.44
CA ASN A 276 -9.22 15.54 7.42
C ASN A 276 -8.78 16.05 6.05
N TYR A 277 -9.12 15.32 4.96
CA TYR A 277 -8.91 15.78 3.59
C TYR A 277 -10.22 16.31 3.00
N PRO A 278 -10.33 17.63 2.74
CA PRO A 278 -11.56 18.22 2.21
C PRO A 278 -12.04 17.54 0.92
N GLY A 279 -13.33 17.28 0.84
CA GLY A 279 -13.95 16.51 -0.26
C GLY A 279 -14.29 15.06 0.11
N PHE A 280 -13.73 14.54 1.21
CA PHE A 280 -14.08 13.21 1.75
C PHE A 280 -14.35 13.32 3.26
N ALA A 281 -15.50 12.79 3.71
CA ALA A 281 -15.78 12.69 5.14
C ALA A 281 -14.86 11.67 5.83
N ALA A 282 -14.65 10.52 5.18
CA ALA A 282 -13.66 9.52 5.54
C ALA A 282 -13.24 8.75 4.29
N ILE A 283 -11.95 8.49 4.12
CA ILE A 283 -11.41 7.71 2.99
C ILE A 283 -10.18 6.92 3.44
N ALA A 284 -10.02 5.69 2.96
CA ALA A 284 -8.80 4.94 3.21
C ALA A 284 -7.61 5.64 2.53
N GLY A 285 -6.46 5.72 3.21
CA GLY A 285 -5.32 6.47 2.70
C GLY A 285 -4.82 5.95 1.34
N LYS A 286 -4.80 4.62 1.17
CA LYS A 286 -4.49 3.99 -0.12
C LYS A 286 -5.46 4.41 -1.24
N THR A 287 -6.76 4.39 -0.98
CA THR A 287 -7.76 4.79 -1.98
C THR A 287 -7.59 6.25 -2.38
N LEU A 288 -7.34 7.14 -1.42
CA LEU A 288 -7.11 8.56 -1.70
C LEU A 288 -5.92 8.76 -2.64
N VAL A 289 -4.82 8.04 -2.40
CA VAL A 289 -3.61 8.24 -3.19
C VAL A 289 -3.64 7.53 -4.54
N ASP A 290 -4.37 6.42 -4.67
CA ASP A 290 -4.64 5.79 -5.96
C ASP A 290 -5.43 6.74 -6.88
N LEU A 291 -6.39 7.49 -6.32
CA LEU A 291 -7.12 8.53 -7.07
C LEU A 291 -6.18 9.64 -7.55
N MET A 292 -5.27 10.12 -6.69
CA MET A 292 -4.26 11.13 -7.05
C MET A 292 -3.28 10.61 -8.11
N ALA A 293 -2.81 9.38 -7.95
CA ALA A 293 -1.86 8.75 -8.86
C ALA A 293 -2.46 8.56 -10.24
N LYS A 294 -3.70 8.04 -10.31
CA LYS A 294 -4.45 7.91 -11.56
C LYS A 294 -4.56 9.26 -12.27
N GLN A 295 -4.94 10.31 -11.55
CA GLN A 295 -5.04 11.65 -12.12
C GLN A 295 -3.68 12.16 -12.64
N ALA A 296 -2.60 11.99 -11.87
CA ALA A 296 -1.27 12.45 -12.29
C ALA A 296 -0.75 11.70 -13.53
N MET A 297 -0.99 10.39 -13.62
CA MET A 297 -0.56 9.54 -14.73
C MET A 297 -1.29 9.84 -16.05
N GLU A 298 -2.45 10.50 -16.01
CA GLU A 298 -3.10 11.01 -17.24
C GLU A 298 -2.25 12.10 -17.92
N TYR A 299 -1.38 12.77 -17.17
CA TYR A 299 -0.56 13.88 -17.66
C TYR A 299 0.93 13.50 -17.76
N ALA A 300 1.52 12.98 -16.68
CA ALA A 300 2.97 12.82 -16.54
C ALA A 300 3.40 11.35 -16.47
N LEU A 301 4.67 11.07 -16.81
CA LEU A 301 5.26 9.77 -16.51
C LEU A 301 5.58 9.65 -15.03
N VAL A 302 5.08 8.61 -14.36
CA VAL A 302 5.46 8.28 -12.98
C VAL A 302 6.22 6.97 -12.96
N LEU A 303 7.52 7.03 -12.67
CA LEU A 303 8.39 5.87 -12.60
C LEU A 303 8.53 5.39 -11.16
N GLN A 304 7.74 4.38 -10.81
CA GLN A 304 7.81 3.66 -9.54
C GLN A 304 8.98 2.68 -9.50
N GLY A 305 9.56 2.46 -8.32
CA GLY A 305 10.76 1.65 -8.13
C GLY A 305 12.04 2.28 -8.69
N VAL A 306 12.02 3.57 -9.03
CA VAL A 306 13.15 4.31 -9.58
C VAL A 306 13.52 5.46 -8.64
N GLY A 307 14.56 5.25 -7.85
CA GLY A 307 15.16 6.31 -7.04
C GLY A 307 16.11 7.18 -7.87
N VAL A 308 16.24 8.44 -7.46
CA VAL A 308 17.32 9.31 -7.93
C VAL A 308 18.54 9.08 -7.05
N ASP A 309 19.64 8.65 -7.66
CA ASP A 309 20.88 8.30 -6.99
C ASP A 309 21.80 9.51 -6.83
N ASP A 310 21.86 10.38 -7.85
CA ASP A 310 22.69 11.57 -7.85
C ASP A 310 22.12 12.67 -8.76
N ILE A 311 22.44 13.93 -8.44
CA ILE A 311 22.08 15.09 -9.26
C ILE A 311 23.29 15.99 -9.40
N LYS A 312 23.68 16.27 -10.64
CA LYS A 312 24.75 17.21 -10.98
C LYS A 312 24.17 18.45 -11.64
N LYS A 313 24.61 19.62 -11.18
CA LYS A 313 24.26 20.89 -11.83
C LYS A 313 25.05 21.04 -13.13
N LEU A 314 24.37 21.43 -14.20
CA LEU A 314 24.94 21.73 -15.51
C LEU A 314 24.79 23.23 -15.84
N ASN A 315 25.50 23.69 -16.87
CA ASN A 315 25.23 24.99 -17.49
C ASN A 315 23.86 24.94 -18.19
N GLY A 316 22.84 25.50 -17.54
CA GLY A 316 21.47 25.57 -18.09
C GLY A 316 20.51 24.48 -17.62
N GLY A 317 20.86 23.70 -16.58
CA GLY A 317 19.96 22.70 -16.02
C GLY A 317 20.66 21.73 -15.08
N PHE A 318 20.20 20.48 -15.09
CA PHE A 318 20.67 19.41 -14.21
C PHE A 318 20.79 18.10 -14.97
N GLU A 319 21.73 17.27 -14.53
CA GLU A 319 21.85 15.86 -14.88
C GLU A 319 21.41 15.02 -13.69
N ILE A 320 20.47 14.10 -13.90
CA ILE A 320 19.85 13.26 -12.88
C ILE A 320 20.22 11.81 -13.18
N THR A 321 20.93 11.18 -12.24
CA THR A 321 21.35 9.78 -12.35
C THR A 321 20.38 8.89 -11.57
N THR A 322 19.97 7.81 -12.21
CA THR A 322 19.12 6.76 -11.63
C THR A 322 19.66 5.40 -12.02
N LEU A 323 19.18 4.32 -11.39
CA LEU A 323 19.43 2.95 -11.84
C LEU A 323 18.94 2.65 -13.29
N ARG A 324 18.14 3.53 -13.90
CA ARG A 324 17.64 3.43 -15.28
C ARG A 324 18.41 4.30 -16.27
N GLY A 325 19.51 4.89 -15.83
CA GLY A 325 20.36 5.77 -16.60
C GLY A 325 20.14 7.24 -16.27
N THR A 326 20.67 8.08 -17.15
CA THR A 326 20.82 9.52 -16.93
C THR A 326 19.73 10.31 -17.64
N TYR A 327 19.20 11.31 -16.96
CA TYR A 327 18.20 12.24 -17.46
C TYR A 327 18.71 13.67 -17.33
N LYS A 328 18.16 14.60 -18.11
CA LYS A 328 18.42 16.03 -18.00
C LYS A 328 17.13 16.78 -17.73
N ALA A 329 17.23 17.83 -16.91
CA ALA A 329 16.10 18.70 -16.61
C ALA A 329 16.51 20.16 -16.51
N LYS A 330 15.58 21.09 -16.79
CA LYS A 330 15.81 22.52 -16.50
C LYS A 330 15.64 22.79 -15.01
N ALA A 331 14.64 22.19 -14.37
CA ALA A 331 14.32 22.38 -12.96
C ALA A 331 14.07 21.05 -12.23
N ILE A 332 14.18 21.10 -10.90
CA ILE A 332 13.97 19.96 -10.00
C ILE A 332 13.00 20.33 -8.89
N ILE A 333 12.01 19.47 -8.63
CA ILE A 333 11.13 19.55 -7.46
C ILE A 333 11.42 18.36 -6.54
N ILE A 334 11.92 18.64 -5.34
CA ILE A 334 12.18 17.63 -4.31
C ILE A 334 10.91 17.46 -3.48
N ALA A 335 10.24 16.32 -3.63
CA ALA A 335 9.02 15.93 -2.93
C ALA A 335 9.18 14.58 -2.21
N THR A 336 10.39 14.32 -1.69
CA THR A 336 10.79 13.03 -1.14
C THR A 336 10.13 12.69 0.19
N GLY A 337 9.52 13.66 0.86
CA GLY A 337 8.83 13.46 2.14
C GLY A 337 9.76 13.09 3.28
N ALA A 338 9.27 12.23 4.18
CA ALA A 338 9.95 11.83 5.40
C ALA A 338 9.70 10.34 5.71
N GLY A 339 10.53 9.72 6.55
CA GLY A 339 10.42 8.34 7.04
C GLY A 339 10.15 8.26 8.53
N SER A 340 9.64 7.13 9.04
CA SER A 340 9.37 6.96 10.49
C SER A 340 10.66 6.98 11.31
N LYS A 341 10.67 7.75 12.41
CA LYS A 341 11.78 7.74 13.37
C LYS A 341 11.86 6.40 14.09
N LYS A 342 13.08 5.87 14.22
CA LYS A 342 13.38 4.75 15.11
C LYS A 342 13.32 5.19 16.57
N LEU A 343 12.88 4.29 17.44
CA LEU A 343 12.87 4.50 18.88
C LEU A 343 14.28 4.49 19.48
N ASN A 344 15.21 3.79 18.83
CA ASN A 344 16.55 3.46 19.28
C ASN A 344 16.58 2.69 20.61
N ALA A 345 15.57 1.84 20.84
CA ALA A 345 15.52 0.96 22.00
C ALA A 345 16.39 -0.28 21.78
N ARG A 346 16.94 -0.84 22.86
CA ARG A 346 17.67 -2.12 22.77
C ARG A 346 16.72 -3.21 22.26
N GLY A 347 17.18 -3.98 21.27
CA GLY A 347 16.39 -5.05 20.66
C GLY A 347 15.45 -4.62 19.53
N GLU A 348 15.31 -3.31 19.26
CA GLU A 348 14.44 -2.81 18.19
C GLU A 348 14.81 -3.37 16.81
N GLU A 349 16.08 -3.28 16.42
CA GLU A 349 16.52 -3.76 15.10
C GLU A 349 16.42 -5.28 14.96
N LYS A 350 16.64 -6.02 16.06
CA LYS A 350 16.59 -7.49 16.07
C LYS A 350 15.16 -8.02 15.89
N LEU A 351 14.18 -7.30 16.42
CA LEU A 351 12.76 -7.70 16.45
C LEU A 351 11.90 -6.92 15.45
N ALA A 352 12.51 -6.07 14.62
CA ALA A 352 11.86 -5.40 13.50
C ALA A 352 11.18 -6.43 12.57
N GLY A 353 9.89 -6.25 12.29
CA GLY A 353 9.08 -7.20 11.51
C GLY A 353 8.75 -8.51 12.24
N ARG A 354 9.12 -8.65 13.52
CA ARG A 354 8.85 -9.82 14.38
C ARG A 354 8.10 -9.41 15.65
N GLY A 355 7.10 -8.55 15.48
CA GLY A 355 6.36 -7.91 16.57
C GLY A 355 6.66 -6.42 16.73
N ILE A 356 7.69 -5.88 16.07
CA ILE A 356 7.87 -4.42 15.95
C ILE A 356 7.43 -3.96 14.57
N SER A 357 6.55 -2.95 14.54
CA SER A 357 6.02 -2.37 13.32
C SER A 357 6.04 -0.83 13.35
N TYR A 358 6.08 -0.24 12.17
CA TYR A 358 5.90 1.19 11.93
C TYR A 358 4.64 1.49 11.10
N CYS A 359 3.81 0.47 10.88
CA CYS A 359 2.62 0.54 10.04
C CYS A 359 1.48 -0.29 10.66
N ALA A 360 0.56 0.36 11.36
CA ALA A 360 -0.61 -0.30 11.94
C ALA A 360 -1.48 -0.98 10.87
N THR A 361 -1.71 -0.34 9.72
CA THR A 361 -2.50 -0.92 8.62
C THR A 361 -1.90 -2.21 8.06
N CYS A 362 -0.57 -2.29 7.99
CA CYS A 362 0.13 -3.42 7.38
C CYS A 362 0.09 -4.65 8.29
N ASP A 363 0.47 -4.45 9.56
CA ASP A 363 0.76 -5.56 10.48
C ASP A 363 -0.30 -5.73 11.57
N GLY A 364 -1.22 -4.76 11.74
CA GLY A 364 -2.15 -4.73 12.87
C GLY A 364 -3.04 -5.95 12.99
N TYR A 365 -3.45 -6.54 11.86
CA TYR A 365 -4.27 -7.75 11.86
C TYR A 365 -3.57 -8.97 12.43
N LEU A 366 -2.24 -9.03 12.41
CA LEU A 366 -1.48 -10.11 13.05
C LEU A 366 -1.71 -10.16 14.57
N PHE A 367 -2.17 -9.03 15.13
CA PHE A 367 -2.37 -8.84 16.56
C PHE A 367 -3.83 -8.59 16.92
N LYS A 368 -4.77 -9.03 16.06
CA LYS A 368 -6.20 -9.08 16.39
C LYS A 368 -6.49 -10.07 17.52
N ASP A 369 -7.72 -10.04 18.03
CA ASP A 369 -8.27 -11.04 18.95
C ASP A 369 -7.48 -11.16 20.29
N GLY A 370 -7.34 -10.03 21.00
CA GLY A 370 -6.88 -10.00 22.40
C GLY A 370 -5.36 -10.01 22.62
N LYS A 371 -4.55 -9.72 21.59
CA LYS A 371 -3.10 -9.54 21.77
C LYS A 371 -2.78 -8.22 22.47
N ASN A 372 -1.74 -8.21 23.30
CA ASN A 372 -1.28 -7.03 24.01
C ASN A 372 -0.38 -6.21 23.09
N VAL A 373 -0.88 -5.05 22.65
CA VAL A 373 -0.19 -4.21 21.68
C VAL A 373 0.21 -2.89 22.32
N ILE A 374 1.46 -2.52 22.16
CA ILE A 374 1.99 -1.24 22.63
C ILE A 374 2.06 -0.26 21.46
N VAL A 375 1.46 0.91 21.61
CA VAL A 375 1.61 2.01 20.64
C VAL A 375 2.48 3.10 21.26
N VAL A 376 3.59 3.43 20.62
CA VAL A 376 4.57 4.41 21.13
C VAL A 376 4.38 5.73 20.42
N GLY A 377 3.94 6.76 21.14
CA GLY A 377 3.71 8.08 20.56
C GLY A 377 2.59 8.84 21.25
N GLY A 378 2.23 9.99 20.70
CA GLY A 378 1.12 10.81 21.22
C GLY A 378 0.69 11.94 20.30
N GLY A 379 1.07 11.87 19.02
CA GLY A 379 0.54 12.75 17.97
C GLY A 379 -0.54 12.01 17.16
N ASN A 380 -1.05 12.65 16.10
CA ASN A 380 -2.15 12.10 15.30
C ASN A 380 -1.90 10.65 14.86
N SER A 381 -0.74 10.35 14.25
CA SER A 381 -0.43 9.00 13.76
C SER A 381 -0.54 7.93 14.86
N ALA A 382 0.00 8.20 16.06
CA ALA A 382 -0.05 7.24 17.17
C ALA A 382 -1.48 6.99 17.65
N LEU A 383 -2.32 8.02 17.71
CA LEU A 383 -3.69 7.90 18.22
C LEU A 383 -4.58 7.24 17.15
N THR A 384 -4.39 7.55 15.87
CA THR A 384 -5.05 6.88 14.74
C THR A 384 -4.69 5.40 14.70
N ASP A 385 -3.41 5.06 14.84
CA ASP A 385 -2.93 3.67 14.87
C ASP A 385 -3.51 2.91 16.06
N ALA A 386 -3.54 3.54 17.25
CA ALA A 386 -4.13 2.94 18.45
C ALA A 386 -5.62 2.64 18.29
N LEU A 387 -6.40 3.58 17.75
CA LEU A 387 -7.83 3.40 17.46
C LEU A 387 -8.07 2.29 16.43
N TYR A 388 -7.23 2.21 15.40
CA TYR A 388 -7.31 1.17 14.40
C TYR A 388 -7.02 -0.22 15.01
N LEU A 389 -5.92 -0.37 15.75
CA LEU A 389 -5.54 -1.64 16.39
C LEU A 389 -6.60 -2.11 17.40
N ASP A 390 -7.15 -1.20 18.19
CA ASP A 390 -8.26 -1.49 19.11
C ASP A 390 -9.53 -1.94 18.36
N SER A 391 -9.84 -1.34 17.21
CA SER A 391 -10.97 -1.79 16.37
C SER A 391 -10.80 -3.21 15.79
N LEU A 392 -9.56 -3.71 15.71
CA LEU A 392 -9.25 -5.10 15.35
C LEU A 392 -9.37 -6.06 16.55
N GLY A 393 -9.69 -5.56 17.75
CA GLY A 393 -9.80 -6.35 18.98
C GLY A 393 -8.47 -6.53 19.73
N ALA A 394 -7.43 -5.75 19.43
CA ALA A 394 -6.19 -5.76 20.19
C ALA A 394 -6.34 -5.04 21.55
N HIS A 395 -5.64 -5.50 22.58
CA HIS A 395 -5.53 -4.79 23.86
C HIS A 395 -4.43 -3.74 23.77
N VAL A 396 -4.81 -2.52 23.37
CA VAL A 396 -3.87 -1.43 23.10
C VAL A 396 -3.49 -0.69 24.38
N THR A 397 -2.20 -0.52 24.63
CA THR A 397 -1.65 0.41 25.62
C THR A 397 -0.77 1.44 24.93
N ILE A 398 -1.03 2.73 25.19
CA ILE A 398 -0.26 3.82 24.61
C ILE A 398 0.89 4.19 25.56
N VAL A 399 2.11 4.25 25.05
CA VAL A 399 3.28 4.76 25.80
C VAL A 399 3.60 6.15 25.29
N HIS A 400 3.49 7.14 26.18
CA HIS A 400 3.78 8.53 25.87
C HIS A 400 4.80 9.15 26.82
N ARG A 401 5.82 9.81 26.25
CA ARG A 401 6.91 10.41 27.02
C ARG A 401 6.55 11.69 27.79
N LYS A 402 5.40 12.30 27.51
CA LYS A 402 4.90 13.49 28.21
C LYS A 402 3.66 13.14 29.04
N ASP A 403 3.06 14.13 29.68
CA ASP A 403 1.82 14.03 30.47
C ASP A 403 0.57 14.53 29.73
N ALA A 404 0.70 14.89 28.45
CA ALA A 404 -0.42 15.24 27.58
C ALA A 404 -0.15 14.84 26.13
N PHE A 405 -1.21 14.52 25.38
CA PHE A 405 -1.11 14.25 23.95
C PHE A 405 -0.89 15.56 23.15
N ARG A 406 -0.31 15.40 21.95
CA ARG A 406 -0.18 16.45 20.92
C ARG A 406 -1.17 16.28 19.77
N ALA A 407 -1.92 15.18 19.76
CA ALA A 407 -2.87 14.88 18.71
C ALA A 407 -4.06 15.85 18.71
N GLU A 408 -4.82 15.87 17.63
CA GLU A 408 -6.09 16.59 17.55
C GLU A 408 -7.07 16.13 18.63
N GLU A 409 -7.85 17.07 19.15
CA GLU A 409 -8.76 16.82 20.27
C GLU A 409 -9.76 15.70 19.97
N ARG A 410 -10.27 15.62 18.73
CA ARG A 410 -11.16 14.55 18.27
C ARG A 410 -10.55 13.16 18.47
N LEU A 411 -9.27 12.99 18.14
CA LEU A 411 -8.56 11.71 18.32
C LEU A 411 -8.33 11.40 19.80
N GLN A 412 -7.99 12.42 20.59
CA GLN A 412 -7.83 12.26 22.04
C GLN A 412 -9.14 11.81 22.70
N GLN A 413 -10.25 12.49 22.37
CA GLN A 413 -11.59 12.15 22.86
C GLN A 413 -11.97 10.72 22.50
N ALA A 414 -11.73 10.29 21.26
CA ALA A 414 -11.99 8.92 20.83
C ALA A 414 -11.19 7.88 21.63
N VAL A 415 -9.89 8.14 21.87
CA VAL A 415 -9.05 7.25 22.69
C VAL A 415 -9.51 7.17 24.15
N PHE A 416 -9.90 8.31 24.73
CA PHE A 416 -10.44 8.35 26.10
C PHE A 416 -11.80 7.65 26.21
N GLN A 417 -12.69 7.80 25.23
CA GLN A 417 -13.99 7.12 25.19
C GLN A 417 -13.85 5.60 25.13
N ARG A 418 -12.79 5.08 24.53
CA ARG A 418 -12.47 3.64 24.49
C ARG A 418 -11.75 3.14 25.75
N ASN A 419 -11.50 4.00 26.74
CA ASN A 419 -10.77 3.67 27.98
C ASN A 419 -9.41 3.01 27.75
N MET A 420 -8.70 3.38 26.68
CA MET A 420 -7.38 2.81 26.39
C MET A 420 -6.37 3.21 27.47
N PRO A 421 -5.62 2.27 28.05
CA PRO A 421 -4.54 2.58 28.99
C PRO A 421 -3.47 3.47 28.35
N VAL A 422 -3.08 4.52 29.08
CA VAL A 422 -1.97 5.41 28.68
C VAL A 422 -0.91 5.43 29.78
N LEU A 423 0.31 5.06 29.41
CA LEU A 423 1.49 5.16 30.24
C LEU A 423 2.16 6.51 29.97
N TRP A 424 1.77 7.51 30.76
CA TRP A 424 2.33 8.86 30.71
C TRP A 424 3.76 8.91 31.24
N ASN A 425 4.49 9.95 30.84
CA ASN A 425 5.88 10.19 31.26
C ASN A 425 6.78 8.95 31.09
N SER A 426 6.48 8.08 30.12
CA SER A 426 7.11 6.77 29.99
C SER A 426 7.84 6.64 28.66
N ALA A 427 9.00 5.96 28.68
CA ALA A 427 9.75 5.60 27.48
C ALA A 427 10.13 4.12 27.53
N ILE A 428 10.13 3.48 26.36
CA ILE A 428 10.63 2.10 26.21
C ILE A 428 12.16 2.14 26.08
N LYS A 429 12.86 1.37 26.90
CA LYS A 429 14.33 1.25 26.87
C LYS A 429 14.80 -0.01 26.17
N GLU A 430 14.03 -1.08 26.28
CA GLU A 430 14.36 -2.39 25.74
C GLU A 430 13.09 -3.08 25.26
N ILE A 431 13.19 -3.75 24.12
CA ILE A 431 12.19 -4.65 23.57
C ILE A 431 12.86 -6.03 23.50
N SER A 432 12.27 -7.02 24.16
CA SER A 432 12.88 -8.35 24.31
C SER A 432 11.92 -9.44 23.85
N GLY A 433 12.49 -10.54 23.39
CA GLY A 433 11.77 -11.75 23.01
C GLY A 433 12.67 -12.74 22.25
N GLY A 434 12.21 -13.98 22.10
CA GLY A 434 12.92 -15.03 21.38
C GLY A 434 12.88 -14.82 19.87
N MET A 435 11.91 -15.47 19.21
CA MET A 435 11.67 -15.27 17.78
C MET A 435 10.77 -14.07 17.49
N VAL A 436 9.93 -13.69 18.44
CA VAL A 436 8.99 -12.56 18.34
C VAL A 436 9.07 -11.72 19.62
N VAL A 437 8.48 -10.52 19.60
CA VAL A 437 8.33 -9.69 20.81
C VAL A 437 7.51 -10.44 21.87
N GLU A 438 7.99 -10.39 23.12
CA GLU A 438 7.31 -11.00 24.28
C GLU A 438 7.13 -10.00 25.43
N LYS A 439 8.04 -9.01 25.52
CA LYS A 439 8.01 -8.00 26.57
C LYS A 439 8.71 -6.72 26.15
N ILE A 440 8.34 -5.64 26.83
CA ILE A 440 9.04 -4.37 26.81
C ILE A 440 9.49 -3.99 28.22
N LYS A 441 10.61 -3.28 28.32
CA LYS A 441 11.03 -2.59 29.53
C LYS A 441 10.73 -1.11 29.38
N ILE A 442 9.85 -0.61 30.22
CA ILE A 442 9.54 0.82 30.28
C ILE A 442 10.27 1.49 31.43
N GLU A 443 10.58 2.75 31.26
CA GLU A 443 11.11 3.66 32.28
C GLU A 443 10.15 4.84 32.42
N ASP A 444 9.74 5.11 33.65
CA ASP A 444 9.14 6.40 33.99
C ASP A 444 10.25 7.45 34.01
N ILE A 445 10.14 8.44 33.13
CA ILE A 445 11.17 9.45 32.87
C ILE A 445 11.29 10.44 34.04
N LYS A 446 10.25 10.57 34.88
CA LYS A 446 10.28 11.47 36.04
C LYS A 446 10.96 10.83 37.24
N THR A 447 10.76 9.53 37.43
CA THR A 447 11.24 8.79 38.62
C THR A 447 12.45 7.89 38.36
N GLY A 448 12.73 7.57 37.09
CA GLY A 448 13.75 6.59 36.69
C GLY A 448 13.36 5.14 36.99
N GLN A 449 12.15 4.89 37.52
CA GLN A 449 11.70 3.54 37.83
C GLN A 449 11.44 2.76 36.55
N THR A 450 11.89 1.52 36.52
CA THR A 450 11.69 0.63 35.37
C THR A 450 10.76 -0.53 35.72
N LYS A 451 9.98 -0.98 34.74
CA LYS A 451 9.16 -2.20 34.86
C LYS A 451 9.06 -2.92 33.53
N ASP A 452 8.99 -4.24 33.60
CA ASP A 452 8.72 -5.09 32.45
C ASP A 452 7.20 -5.19 32.25
N ILE A 453 6.76 -5.05 31.00
CA ILE A 453 5.37 -5.22 30.57
C ILE A 453 5.34 -6.27 29.48
N LYS A 454 4.43 -7.25 29.60
CA LYS A 454 4.18 -8.23 28.55
C LYS A 454 3.59 -7.53 27.33
N ALA A 455 4.17 -7.77 26.16
CA ALA A 455 3.70 -7.21 24.90
C ALA A 455 3.87 -8.27 23.80
N ASP A 456 2.83 -8.43 22.98
CA ASP A 456 2.88 -9.26 21.78
C ASP A 456 3.37 -8.44 20.57
N ALA A 457 3.20 -7.11 20.60
CA ALA A 457 3.70 -6.19 19.58
C ALA A 457 3.99 -4.77 20.07
N VAL A 458 4.83 -4.05 19.32
CA VAL A 458 5.15 -2.63 19.52
C VAL A 458 5.03 -1.89 18.19
N PHE A 459 4.08 -0.95 18.11
CA PHE A 459 3.88 -0.05 16.98
C PHE A 459 4.48 1.31 17.30
N ILE A 460 5.46 1.75 16.50
CA ILE A 460 6.25 2.96 16.77
C ILE A 460 5.76 4.10 15.88
N ALA A 461 5.19 5.13 16.50
CA ALA A 461 4.62 6.31 15.86
C ALA A 461 5.10 7.62 16.54
N ILE A 462 6.43 7.81 16.58
CA ILE A 462 7.09 8.91 17.33
C ILE A 462 7.51 10.11 16.47
N GLY A 463 7.03 10.19 15.24
CA GLY A 463 7.32 11.25 14.27
C GLY A 463 8.26 10.79 13.16
N TYR A 464 8.72 11.75 12.35
CA TYR A 464 9.37 11.47 11.07
C TYR A 464 10.71 12.18 10.89
N GLU A 465 11.60 11.60 10.10
CA GLU A 465 12.88 12.14 9.66
C GLU A 465 12.86 12.46 8.14
N PRO A 466 13.34 13.64 7.69
CA PRO A 466 13.28 14.02 6.29
C PRO A 466 14.22 13.18 5.41
N TYR A 467 13.76 12.76 4.24
CA TYR A 467 14.60 12.11 3.23
C TYR A 467 15.42 13.15 2.44
N ASN A 468 16.46 13.69 3.09
CA ASN A 468 17.22 14.87 2.65
C ASN A 468 18.58 14.58 1.99
N ASP A 469 18.91 13.33 1.70
CA ASP A 469 20.23 12.96 1.18
C ASP A 469 20.60 13.70 -0.12
N ILE A 470 19.67 13.79 -1.06
CA ILE A 470 19.84 14.55 -2.31
C ILE A 470 20.03 16.05 -2.02
N ALA A 471 19.25 16.60 -1.08
CA ALA A 471 19.34 18.01 -0.72
C ALA A 471 20.71 18.34 -0.10
N LYS A 472 21.25 17.46 0.74
CA LYS A 472 22.61 17.58 1.31
C LYS A 472 23.68 17.54 0.21
N ARG A 473 23.58 16.60 -0.74
CA ARG A 473 24.54 16.49 -1.85
C ARG A 473 24.52 17.72 -2.78
N LEU A 474 23.34 18.29 -2.99
CA LEU A 474 23.17 19.55 -3.73
C LEU A 474 23.61 20.79 -2.94
N GLY A 475 23.93 20.66 -1.65
CA GLY A 475 24.30 21.80 -0.80
C GLY A 475 23.13 22.75 -0.52
N LEU A 476 21.90 22.25 -0.46
CA LEU A 476 20.73 23.05 -0.13
C LEU A 476 20.73 23.45 1.35
N ALA A 477 20.21 24.64 1.65
CA ALA A 477 20.03 25.09 3.02
C ALA A 477 18.98 24.23 3.73
N LEU A 478 19.39 23.62 4.84
CA LEU A 478 18.50 22.85 5.72
C LEU A 478 18.27 23.58 7.04
N ASP A 479 17.18 23.27 7.74
CA ASP A 479 16.99 23.63 9.14
C ASP A 479 17.73 22.66 10.09
N GLU A 480 17.65 22.93 11.39
CA GLU A 480 18.32 22.13 12.43
C GLU A 480 17.79 20.69 12.51
N GLU A 481 16.55 20.45 12.06
CA GLU A 481 15.93 19.14 12.00
C GLU A 481 16.17 18.43 10.65
N GLY A 482 16.86 19.08 9.72
CA GLY A 482 17.24 18.54 8.41
C GLY A 482 16.20 18.75 7.31
N TYR A 483 15.16 19.56 7.51
CA TYR A 483 14.19 19.88 6.45
C TYR A 483 14.73 20.95 5.51
N ILE A 484 14.32 20.89 4.24
CA ILE A 484 14.76 21.86 3.22
C ILE A 484 14.09 23.20 3.49
N LYS A 485 14.88 24.26 3.64
CA LYS A 485 14.37 25.62 3.77
C LYS A 485 13.84 26.09 2.42
N VAL A 486 12.60 26.58 2.42
CA VAL A 486 11.95 27.15 1.24
C VAL A 486 11.36 28.53 1.53
N ASP A 487 11.26 29.36 0.50
CA ASP A 487 10.49 30.63 0.56
C ASP A 487 8.98 30.39 0.39
N GLY A 488 8.16 31.45 0.41
CA GLY A 488 6.71 31.36 0.21
C GLY A 488 6.28 30.85 -1.17
N LYS A 489 7.20 30.78 -2.14
CA LYS A 489 7.01 30.22 -3.49
C LYS A 489 7.66 28.85 -3.65
N MET A 490 8.01 28.18 -2.56
CA MET A 490 8.64 26.85 -2.54
C MET A 490 10.05 26.80 -3.17
N ARG A 491 10.72 27.93 -3.33
CA ARG A 491 12.10 27.99 -3.83
C ARG A 491 13.08 27.61 -2.74
N THR A 492 14.07 26.80 -3.08
CA THR A 492 15.18 26.48 -2.18
C THR A 492 16.28 27.54 -2.27
N SER A 493 17.40 27.33 -1.56
CA SER A 493 18.60 28.15 -1.70
C SER A 493 19.29 28.04 -3.07
N MET A 494 18.88 27.10 -3.93
CA MET A 494 19.44 26.93 -5.27
C MET A 494 18.40 27.30 -6.34
N PRO A 495 18.72 28.22 -7.27
CA PRO A 495 17.84 28.51 -8.40
C PRO A 495 17.47 27.26 -9.20
N LEU A 496 16.22 27.20 -9.67
CA LEU A 496 15.63 26.06 -10.39
C LEU A 496 15.52 24.76 -9.56
N VAL A 497 15.75 24.83 -8.25
CA VAL A 497 15.47 23.73 -7.32
C VAL A 497 14.41 24.17 -6.32
N TYR A 498 13.33 23.41 -6.27
CA TYR A 498 12.15 23.62 -5.42
C TYR A 498 12.00 22.43 -4.48
N ALA A 499 11.27 22.62 -3.39
CA ALA A 499 10.89 21.52 -2.51
C ALA A 499 9.44 21.67 -2.04
N ALA A 500 8.73 20.54 -1.91
CA ALA A 500 7.31 20.52 -1.56
C ALA A 500 6.92 19.31 -0.73
N GLY A 501 5.92 19.47 0.14
CA GLY A 501 5.48 18.46 1.09
C GLY A 501 6.39 18.37 2.31
N ASP A 502 6.26 17.26 3.03
CA ASP A 502 6.87 17.06 4.36
C ASP A 502 8.40 17.23 4.41
N ILE A 503 9.10 17.12 3.28
CA ILE A 503 10.54 17.42 3.17
C ILE A 503 10.88 18.89 3.49
N THR A 504 9.89 19.78 3.45
CA THR A 504 10.01 21.21 3.81
C THR A 504 9.69 21.49 5.28
N GLY A 505 9.30 20.47 6.05
CA GLY A 505 8.92 20.63 7.45
C GLY A 505 7.54 21.26 7.60
N GLY A 506 7.40 22.19 8.55
CA GLY A 506 6.16 22.94 8.77
C GLY A 506 4.94 22.06 9.10
N VAL A 507 3.79 22.38 8.50
CA VAL A 507 2.52 21.65 8.69
C VAL A 507 2.49 20.42 7.79
N LYS A 508 2.78 19.25 8.37
CA LYS A 508 2.84 17.95 7.69
C LYS A 508 1.44 17.35 7.57
N GLN A 509 0.69 17.82 6.59
CA GLN A 509 -0.67 17.37 6.30
C GLN A 509 -0.82 17.16 4.79
N ILE A 510 -1.72 16.25 4.41
CA ILE A 510 -1.98 15.89 3.01
C ILE A 510 -2.35 17.14 2.20
N VAL A 511 -3.27 17.96 2.72
CA VAL A 511 -3.73 19.20 2.07
C VAL A 511 -2.59 20.21 1.88
N THR A 512 -1.69 20.31 2.85
CA THR A 512 -0.50 21.18 2.76
C THR A 512 0.45 20.67 1.69
N ALA A 513 0.72 19.36 1.67
CA ALA A 513 1.60 18.75 0.69
C ALA A 513 1.08 18.92 -0.75
N VAL A 514 -0.23 18.72 -0.97
CA VAL A 514 -0.90 18.98 -2.25
C VAL A 514 -0.75 20.46 -2.66
N SER A 515 -1.03 21.39 -1.75
CA SER A 515 -0.90 22.83 -1.99
C SER A 515 0.54 23.22 -2.36
N GLN A 516 1.53 22.76 -1.59
CA GLN A 516 2.94 23.02 -1.85
C GLN A 516 3.41 22.40 -3.18
N GLY A 517 2.91 21.20 -3.53
CA GLY A 517 3.21 20.57 -4.83
C GLY A 517 2.74 21.41 -6.01
N ALA A 518 1.50 21.91 -5.95
CA ALA A 518 0.98 22.84 -6.96
C ALA A 518 1.78 24.15 -7.01
N ALA A 519 2.08 24.75 -5.85
CA ALA A 519 2.85 25.99 -5.77
C ALA A 519 4.26 25.85 -6.33
N ALA A 520 4.95 24.74 -6.06
CA ALA A 520 6.28 24.46 -6.59
C ALA A 520 6.27 24.32 -8.12
N ALA A 521 5.28 23.59 -8.68
CA ALA A 521 5.17 23.42 -10.13
C ALA A 521 4.87 24.73 -10.87
N LEU A 522 3.94 25.53 -10.35
CA LEU A 522 3.61 26.84 -10.93
C LEU A 522 4.78 27.82 -10.82
N THR A 523 5.51 27.80 -9.69
CA THR A 523 6.71 28.63 -9.53
C THR A 523 7.82 28.19 -10.48
N ALA A 524 8.02 26.89 -10.68
CA ALA A 524 8.98 26.38 -11.65
C ALA A 524 8.66 26.86 -13.07
N PHE A 525 7.38 26.85 -13.46
CA PHE A 525 6.93 27.41 -14.73
C PHE A 525 7.26 28.91 -14.85
N GLU A 526 6.88 29.70 -13.84
CA GLU A 526 7.16 31.14 -13.82
C GLU A 526 8.66 31.44 -13.94
N ASP A 527 9.49 30.73 -13.18
CA ASP A 527 10.93 30.96 -13.08
C ASP A 527 11.71 30.50 -14.31
N ILE A 528 11.28 29.40 -14.95
CA ILE A 528 11.85 28.95 -16.24
C ILE A 528 11.57 30.00 -17.32
N ALA A 529 10.36 30.57 -17.34
CA ALA A 529 10.00 31.62 -18.29
C ALA A 529 10.64 32.98 -17.94
N ASN A 530 10.73 33.31 -16.65
CA ASN A 530 11.17 34.61 -16.12
C ASN A 530 12.18 34.44 -14.97
N PRO A 531 13.47 34.18 -15.27
CA PRO A 531 14.50 33.90 -14.26
C PRO A 531 14.68 35.03 -13.24
N TYR A 532 14.27 34.81 -11.99
CA TYR A 532 14.37 35.83 -10.93
C TYR A 532 15.82 36.11 -10.49
N TRP A 533 16.72 35.14 -10.66
CA TRP A 533 18.14 35.24 -10.27
C TRP A 533 19.02 35.95 -11.30
N LYS A 534 18.45 36.38 -12.43
CA LYS A 534 19.16 37.15 -13.46
C LYS A 534 18.84 38.65 -13.39
N ARG A 535 18.05 39.08 -12.41
CA ARG A 535 17.60 40.46 -12.24
C ARG A 535 18.52 41.25 -11.31
#